data_AF-A0A443DHW8-F1
#
_entry.id   AF-A0A443DHW8-F1
#
_cell.length_a   1.000
_cell.length_b   1.000
_cell.length_c   1.000
_cell.angle_alpha   90.00
_cell.angle_beta   90.00
_cell.angle_gamma   90.00
#
_symmetry.space_group_name_H-M   'P 1'
#
loop_
_entity.id
_entity.type
_entity.pdbx_description
1 polymer ?
#
loop_
_entity_poly.entity_id
_entity_poly.type
_entity_poly.pdbx_seq_one_letter_code
_entity_poly.pdbx_strand_id
1 'polypeptide(L)' 'VKADRRDVRVAMNVSPRELEAGDIDDMVLNGLAAKDLPTTMFEIEITEESPVDPERLDEKLGRLSHAGISIALD' A
#
# COMPACT_ATOMS: atom_id res chain seq x y z
N VAL A 1 -10.68 -25.89 -8.76
CA VAL A 1 -10.70 -24.49 -9.25
C VAL A 1 -10.54 -23.60 -8.03
N LYS A 2 -9.48 -22.78 -7.93
CA LYS A 2 -9.45 -21.73 -6.90
C LYS A 2 -10.53 -20.73 -7.26
N ALA A 3 -11.46 -20.46 -6.36
CA ALA A 3 -12.50 -19.47 -6.60
C ALA A 3 -11.85 -18.09 -6.78
N ASP A 4 -12.24 -17.37 -7.83
CA ASP A 4 -11.82 -15.99 -8.05
C ASP A 4 -12.53 -15.11 -7.01
N ARG A 5 -11.79 -14.64 -6.01
CA ARG A 5 -12.30 -13.88 -4.85
C ARG A 5 -11.91 -12.40 -4.95
N ARG A 6 -12.32 -11.75 -6.04
CA ARG A 6 -12.06 -10.32 -6.29
C ARG A 6 -12.78 -9.39 -5.30
N ASP A 7 -13.67 -9.93 -4.48
CA ASP A 7 -14.40 -9.25 -3.41
C ASP A 7 -13.58 -9.15 -2.10
N VAL A 8 -12.48 -9.88 -1.97
CA VAL A 8 -11.64 -9.86 -0.76
C VAL A 8 -10.69 -8.67 -0.81
N ARG A 9 -10.66 -7.88 0.26
CA ARG A 9 -9.64 -6.86 0.48
C ARG A 9 -8.61 -7.36 1.48
N VAL A 10 -7.36 -6.99 1.28
CA VAL A 10 -6.22 -7.33 2.15
C VAL A 10 -5.60 -6.03 2.63
N ALA A 11 -5.52 -5.86 3.95
CA ALA A 11 -4.81 -4.76 4.58
C ALA A 11 -3.42 -5.22 5.02
N MET A 12 -2.42 -4.36 4.83
CA MET A 12 -1.06 -4.56 5.29
C MET A 12 -0.69 -3.41 6.24
N ASN A 13 -0.31 -3.77 7.45
CA ASN A 13 0.26 -2.82 8.40
C ASN A 13 1.65 -2.41 7.93
N VAL A 14 1.91 -1.11 7.88
CA VAL A 14 3.18 -0.53 7.44
C VAL A 14 3.51 0.64 8.37
N SER A 15 4.73 0.64 8.90
CA SER A 15 5.22 1.81 9.63
C SER A 15 5.52 2.98 8.69
N PRO A 16 5.42 4.24 9.14
CA PRO A 16 5.83 5.39 8.33
C PRO A 16 7.30 5.29 7.87
N ARG A 17 8.18 4.70 8.68
CA ARG A 17 9.60 4.52 8.35
C ARG A 17 9.83 3.49 7.25
N GLU A 18 9.12 2.36 7.29
CA GLU A 18 9.19 1.36 6.22
C GLU A 18 8.66 1.94 4.91
N LEU A 19 7.60 2.75 4.97
CA LEU A 19 7.10 3.44 3.81
C LEU A 19 8.13 4.43 3.27
N GLU A 20 8.62 5.36 4.11
CA GLU A 20 9.59 6.40 3.71
C GLU A 20 10.89 5.83 3.12
N ALA A 21 11.54 4.88 3.82
CA ALA A 21 12.87 4.40 3.47
C ALA A 21 12.85 3.19 2.51
N GLY A 22 11.73 2.47 2.44
CA GLY A 22 11.58 1.25 1.66
C GLY A 22 11.11 1.47 0.23
N ASP A 23 11.03 0.38 -0.51
CA ASP A 23 10.45 0.26 -1.86
C ASP A 23 9.06 -0.38 -1.81
N ILE A 24 8.35 -0.23 -0.69
CA ILE A 24 7.04 -0.88 -0.44
C ILE A 24 6.04 -0.53 -1.54
N ASP A 25 6.02 0.72 -1.98
CA ASP A 25 5.18 1.17 -3.09
C ASP A 25 5.46 0.39 -4.38
N ASP A 26 6.73 0.22 -4.74
CA ASP A 26 7.13 -0.60 -5.89
C ASP A 26 6.80 -2.08 -5.67
N MET A 27 7.11 -2.64 -4.51
CA MET A 27 6.87 -4.04 -4.18
C MET A 27 5.39 -4.39 -4.29
N VAL A 28 4.51 -3.54 -3.75
CA VAL A 28 3.05 -3.76 -3.78
C VAL A 28 2.51 -3.62 -5.20
N LEU A 29 2.83 -2.54 -5.90
CA LEU A 29 2.33 -2.30 -7.26
C LEU A 29 2.79 -3.38 -8.24
N ASN A 30 4.07 -3.72 -8.22
CA ASN A 30 4.62 -4.77 -9.09
C ASN A 30 4.08 -6.16 -8.71
N GLY A 31 3.92 -6.43 -7.41
CA GLY A 31 3.41 -7.71 -6.91
C GLY A 31 1.95 -7.96 -7.28
N LEU A 32 1.11 -6.92 -7.26
CA LEU A 32 -0.28 -6.99 -7.70
C LEU A 32 -0.39 -7.14 -9.21
N ALA A 33 0.36 -6.35 -9.97
CA ALA A 33 0.40 -6.42 -11.43
C ALA A 33 0.88 -7.80 -11.93
N ALA A 34 1.93 -8.36 -11.32
CA ALA A 34 2.46 -9.69 -11.66
C ALA A 34 1.45 -10.83 -11.41
N LYS A 35 0.43 -10.60 -10.59
CA LYS A 35 -0.63 -11.56 -10.26
C LYS A 35 -1.97 -11.25 -10.91
N ASP A 36 -2.04 -10.22 -11.76
CA ASP A 36 -3.28 -9.71 -12.37
C ASP A 36 -4.37 -9.39 -11.31
N LEU A 37 -3.95 -8.80 -10.18
CA LEU A 37 -4.83 -8.37 -9.10
C LEU A 37 -5.07 -6.86 -9.15
N PRO A 38 -6.32 -6.39 -9.00
CA PRO A 38 -6.61 -4.98 -8.95
C PRO A 38 -6.05 -4.34 -7.67
N THR A 39 -5.52 -3.13 -7.78
CA THR A 39 -5.00 -2.32 -6.66
C THR A 39 -6.04 -2.02 -5.59
N THR A 40 -7.31 -1.96 -5.97
CA THR A 40 -8.45 -1.73 -5.05
C THR A 40 -8.68 -2.86 -4.05
N MET A 41 -8.08 -4.04 -4.27
CA MET A 41 -8.08 -5.15 -3.30
C MET A 41 -7.04 -4.98 -2.19
N PHE A 42 -6.14 -4.00 -2.29
CA PHE A 42 -5.07 -3.80 -1.31
C PHE A 42 -5.26 -2.49 -0.54
N GLU A 43 -4.98 -2.55 0.75
CA GLU A 43 -5.02 -1.42 1.68
C GLU A 43 -3.72 -1.37 2.48
N ILE A 44 -3.18 -0.17 2.67
CA ILE A 44 -2.08 0.07 3.59
C ILE A 44 -2.63 0.74 4.83
N GLU A 45 -2.31 0.17 5.99
CA GLU A 45 -2.73 0.66 7.29
C GLU A 45 -1.49 1.16 8.04
N ILE A 46 -1.53 2.42 8.47
CA ILE A 46 -0.47 3.07 9.26
C ILE A 46 -1.06 3.35 10.64
N THR A 47 -0.51 2.73 11.67
CA THR A 47 -1.06 2.74 13.05
C THR A 47 -0.11 3.36 14.08
N GLU A 48 1.04 3.88 13.64
CA GLU A 48 2.05 4.46 14.50
C GLU A 48 2.47 5.85 14.03
N GLU A 49 2.85 6.69 14.99
CA GLU A 49 3.49 7.98 14.73
C GLU A 49 5.01 7.83 14.85
N SER A 50 5.74 8.29 13.84
CA SER A 50 7.20 8.33 13.91
C SER A 50 7.77 9.52 13.14
N PRO A 51 8.93 10.06 13.56
CA PRO A 51 9.59 11.13 12.81
C PRO A 51 10.13 10.58 11.48
N VAL A 52 9.70 11.18 10.38
CA VAL A 52 10.05 10.88 8.98
C VAL A 52 10.11 12.19 8.18
N ASP A 53 10.68 12.15 6.99
CA ASP A 53 10.58 13.22 5.99
C ASP A 53 9.17 13.24 5.38
N PRO A 54 8.34 14.28 5.67
CA PRO A 54 6.97 14.33 5.22
C PRO A 54 6.86 14.45 3.70
N GLU A 55 7.83 15.08 3.00
CA GLU A 55 7.78 15.23 1.55
C GLU A 55 7.95 13.88 0.86
N ARG A 56 8.87 13.05 1.36
CA ARG A 56 9.08 11.68 0.86
C ARG A 56 7.91 10.77 1.17
N LEU A 57 7.35 10.88 2.38
CA LEU A 57 6.18 10.11 2.76
C LEU A 57 4.98 10.46 1.87
N ASP A 58 4.73 11.75 1.65
CA ASP A 58 3.65 12.25 0.80
C ASP A 58 3.81 11.79 -0.66
N GLU A 59 5.03 11.76 -1.20
CA GLU A 59 5.29 11.24 -2.54
C GLU A 59 4.84 9.77 -2.65
N LYS A 60 5.20 8.94 -1.68
CA LYS A 60 4.87 7.51 -1.68
C LYS A 60 3.39 7.24 -1.43
N LEU A 61 2.79 7.92 -0.45
CA LEU A 61 1.35 7.85 -0.19
C LEU A 61 0.56 8.32 -1.40
N GLY A 62 1.01 9.41 -2.04
CA GLY A 62 0.44 9.93 -3.27
C GLY A 62 0.48 8.91 -4.39
N ARG A 63 1.63 8.26 -4.62
CA ARG A 63 1.79 7.22 -5.64
C ARG A 63 0.83 6.04 -5.43
N LEU A 64 0.74 5.53 -4.21
CA LEU A 64 -0.14 4.43 -3.83
C LEU A 64 -1.62 4.80 -4.02
N SER A 65 -2.03 5.97 -3.52
CA SER A 65 -3.40 6.47 -3.63
C SER A 65 -3.82 6.69 -5.09
N HIS A 66 -2.97 7.31 -5.91
CA HIS A 66 -3.23 7.50 -7.34
C HIS A 66 -3.35 6.17 -8.10
N ALA A 67 -2.70 5.11 -7.63
CA ALA A 67 -2.84 3.77 -8.19
C ALA A 67 -4.14 3.06 -7.76
N GLY A 68 -4.91 3.63 -6.83
CA GLY A 68 -6.17 3.07 -6.33
C GLY A 68 -6.01 2.18 -5.08
N ILE A 69 -4.85 2.18 -4.45
CA ILE A 69 -4.63 1.52 -3.15
C ILE A 69 -5.27 2.38 -2.07
N SER A 70 -6.03 1.75 -1.18
CA SER A 70 -6.63 2.44 -0.04
C SER A 70 -5.59 2.65 1.06
N ILE A 71 -5.66 3.78 1.75
CA ILE A 71 -4.75 4.12 2.84
C ILE A 71 -5.60 4.43 4.07
N ALA A 72 -5.33 3.73 5.16
CA ALA A 72 -5.95 3.92 6.46
C ALA A 72 -4.90 4.45 7.45
N LEU A 73 -5.32 5.38 8.30
CA LEU A 73 -4.54 5.96 9.39
C LEU A 73 -5.33 5.73 10.68
N ASP A 74 -4.70 5.12 11.69
CA ASP A 74 -5.24 4.93 13.05
C ASP A 74 -4.39 5.71 14.06
#